data_AF-A0A7M5UL02-F1
#
_entry.id   AF-A0A7M5UL02-F1
#
_cell.length_a   1.000
_cell.length_b   1.000
_cell.length_c   1.000
_cell.angle_alpha   90.00
_cell.angle_beta   90.00
_cell.angle_gamma   90.00
#
_symmetry.space_group_name_H-M   'P 1'
#
loop_
_entity.id
_entity.type
_entity.pdbx_description
1 polymer ?
#
loop_
_entity_poly.entity_id
_entity_poly.type
_entity_poly.pdbx_seq_one_letter_code
_entity_poly.pdbx_strand_id
1 'polypeptide(L)'
;MKTLTIICLVLALCGATLAARYPTWPQEFRWNSAGSVDGMACTRIHESADKAGTWLDNYFCHASAPGIQGVGMRWSSAGPISGMRCTYIVERAEPLRTTWLDNFLCVPSDSPFRFSWSSAGPIKGKKCIQWHESADPHTWHDNYLCM
;
A
#
# COMPACT_ATOMS: atom_id res chain seq x y z
N MET A 1 -20.57 49.43 46.27
CA MET A 1 -20.75 48.71 45.00
C MET A 1 -19.57 47.75 44.84
N LYS A 2 -19.81 46.44 44.92
CA LYS A 2 -18.75 45.41 44.87
C LYS A 2 -18.60 44.99 43.40
N THR A 3 -17.45 45.28 42.79
CA THR A 3 -17.14 44.80 41.44
C THR A 3 -16.65 43.36 41.56
N LEU A 4 -17.44 42.41 41.04
CA LEU A 4 -17.07 41.01 40.92
C LEU A 4 -16.14 40.88 39.71
N THR A 5 -14.85 40.62 39.93
CA THR A 5 -13.92 40.27 38.85
C THR A 5 -14.10 38.79 38.53
N ILE A 6 -14.79 38.49 37.43
CA ILE A 6 -14.84 37.13 36.88
C ILE A 6 -13.49 36.86 36.22
N ILE A 7 -12.66 36.04 36.85
CA ILE A 7 -11.46 35.48 36.22
C ILE A 7 -11.93 34.38 35.28
N CYS A 8 -11.97 34.69 33.99
CA CYS A 8 -12.18 33.70 32.94
C CYS A 8 -10.89 32.86 32.81
N LEU A 9 -10.85 31.69 33.47
CA LEU A 9 -9.81 30.71 33.22
C LEU A 9 -10.02 30.15 31.81
N VAL A 10 -9.33 30.71 30.83
CA VAL A 10 -9.16 30.08 29.52
C VAL A 10 -8.20 28.92 29.75
N LEU A 11 -8.75 27.71 29.94
CA LEU A 11 -7.97 26.47 29.84
C LEU A 11 -7.46 26.38 28.41
N ALA A 12 -6.20 26.78 28.21
CA ALA A 12 -5.47 26.45 27.00
C ALA A 12 -5.26 24.93 26.99
N LEU A 13 -6.20 24.21 26.38
CA LEU A 13 -5.97 22.85 25.92
C LEU A 13 -4.89 22.94 24.85
N CYS A 14 -3.63 22.84 25.29
CA CYS A 14 -2.52 22.54 24.40
C CYS A 14 -2.82 21.14 23.86
N GLY A 15 -3.51 21.08 22.72
CA GLY A 15 -3.81 19.84 22.02
C GLY A 15 -2.49 19.24 21.56
N ALA A 16 -1.91 18.36 22.38
CA ALA A 16 -0.85 17.49 21.92
C ALA A 16 -1.42 16.68 20.75
N THR A 17 -1.01 17.03 19.53
CA THR A 17 -1.27 16.20 18.36
C THR A 17 -0.54 14.89 18.61
N LEU A 18 -1.29 13.83 18.90
CA LEU A 18 -0.73 12.48 18.90
C LEU A 18 -0.06 12.28 17.55
N ALA A 19 1.23 11.97 17.56
CA ALA A 19 1.97 11.65 16.35
C ALA A 19 1.23 10.52 15.62
N ALA A 20 0.95 10.72 14.33
CA ALA A 20 0.25 9.72 13.54
C ALA A 20 1.10 8.44 13.49
N ARG A 21 0.44 7.28 13.65
CA ARG A 21 1.10 5.97 13.54
C ARG A 21 0.99 5.44 12.12
N TYR A 22 1.91 4.59 11.71
CA TYR A 22 1.75 3.82 10.47
C TYR A 22 0.62 2.77 10.59
N PRO A 23 0.01 2.34 9.47
CA PRO A 23 -0.94 1.23 9.46
C PRO A 23 -0.26 -0.10 9.86
N THR A 24 -1.03 -0.98 10.48
CA THR A 24 -0.59 -2.26 11.02
C THR A 24 -0.61 -3.31 9.92
N TRP A 25 0.52 -3.99 9.73
CA TRP A 25 0.61 -5.09 8.76
C TRP A 25 0.16 -6.44 9.35
N PRO A 26 -0.60 -7.25 8.59
CA PRO A 26 -1.28 -6.95 7.32
C PRO A 26 -2.69 -6.36 7.49
N GLN A 27 -3.20 -6.24 8.72
CA GLN A 27 -4.62 -6.03 9.02
C GLN A 27 -5.20 -4.74 8.43
N GLU A 28 -4.38 -3.69 8.30
CA GLU A 28 -4.79 -2.39 7.78
C GLU A 28 -4.35 -2.18 6.33
N PHE A 29 -4.05 -3.27 5.61
CA PHE A 29 -3.73 -3.31 4.19
C PHE A 29 -4.70 -4.22 3.45
N ARG A 30 -4.96 -3.91 2.18
CA ARG A 30 -5.88 -4.69 1.35
C ARG A 30 -5.44 -4.70 -0.11
N TRP A 31 -5.50 -5.88 -0.72
CA TRP A 31 -5.52 -6.04 -2.17
C TRP A 31 -6.96 -5.98 -2.68
N ASN A 32 -7.18 -5.32 -3.82
CA ASN A 32 -8.45 -5.37 -4.54
C ASN A 32 -8.19 -5.34 -6.04
N SER A 33 -8.72 -6.33 -6.77
CA SER A 33 -8.56 -6.44 -8.24
C SER A 33 -9.76 -5.87 -9.01
N ALA A 34 -10.52 -5.00 -8.38
CA ALA A 34 -11.80 -4.49 -8.91
C ALA A 34 -12.09 -3.09 -8.36
N GLY A 35 -11.12 -2.19 -8.50
CA GLY A 35 -11.19 -0.79 -8.10
C GLY A 35 -10.55 -0.47 -6.75
N SER A 36 -10.50 0.83 -6.44
CA SER A 36 -10.04 1.31 -5.14
C SER A 36 -11.00 0.91 -4.02
N VAL A 37 -10.52 0.90 -2.78
CA VAL A 37 -11.35 0.62 -1.61
C VAL A 37 -11.73 1.94 -0.94
N ASP A 38 -13.04 2.18 -0.81
CA ASP A 38 -13.55 3.40 -0.17
C ASP A 38 -13.00 3.60 1.24
N GLY A 39 -12.59 4.83 1.55
CA GLY A 39 -11.99 5.18 2.84
C GLY A 39 -10.55 4.71 3.06
N MET A 40 -9.90 4.10 2.05
CA MET A 40 -8.49 3.72 2.09
C MET A 40 -7.65 4.59 1.14
N ALA A 41 -6.36 4.71 1.45
CA ALA A 41 -5.39 5.27 0.52
C ALA A 41 -4.85 4.15 -0.36
N CYS A 42 -5.00 4.29 -1.68
CA CYS A 42 -4.74 3.21 -2.64
C CYS A 42 -3.69 3.60 -3.67
N THR A 43 -2.77 2.67 -3.92
CA THR A 43 -1.81 2.72 -5.03
C THR A 43 -2.33 1.82 -6.15
N ARG A 44 -2.55 2.38 -7.34
CA ARG A 44 -2.94 1.61 -8.52
C ARG A 44 -1.76 0.75 -8.99
N ILE A 45 -2.00 -0.54 -9.14
CA ILE A 45 -1.06 -1.54 -9.63
C ILE A 45 -1.46 -1.83 -11.05
N HIS A 46 -0.61 -1.49 -12.01
CA HIS A 46 -0.96 -1.60 -13.41
C HIS A 46 0.24 -1.97 -14.26
N GLU A 47 -0.03 -2.67 -15.35
CA GLU A 47 0.94 -2.93 -16.40
C GLU A 47 0.30 -2.58 -17.73
N SER A 48 0.72 -1.47 -18.33
CA SER A 48 0.06 -0.95 -19.53
C SER A 48 0.36 -1.78 -20.79
N ALA A 49 1.44 -2.57 -20.77
CA ALA A 49 1.72 -3.52 -21.83
C ALA A 49 0.82 -4.77 -21.74
N ASP A 50 0.28 -5.07 -20.55
CA ASP A 50 -0.60 -6.19 -20.32
C ASP A 50 -2.05 -5.86 -20.68
N LYS A 51 -2.30 -5.82 -21.99
CA LYS A 51 -3.63 -5.54 -22.55
C LYS A 51 -4.64 -6.67 -22.28
N ALA A 52 -4.19 -7.85 -21.91
CA ALA A 52 -5.03 -9.04 -21.74
C ALA A 52 -5.37 -9.31 -20.27
N GLY A 53 -4.50 -8.96 -19.33
CA GLY A 53 -4.61 -9.30 -17.90
C GLY A 53 -5.44 -8.35 -17.04
N THR A 54 -6.23 -7.46 -17.63
CA THR A 54 -7.19 -6.58 -16.91
C THR A 54 -6.62 -5.71 -15.77
N TRP A 55 -5.29 -5.49 -15.73
CA TRP A 55 -4.53 -4.71 -14.73
C TRP A 55 -4.81 -3.19 -14.67
N LEU A 56 -6.00 -2.75 -15.06
CA LEU A 56 -6.37 -1.34 -15.06
C LEU A 56 -7.12 -0.93 -13.78
N ASP A 57 -7.62 -1.87 -13.00
CA ASP A 57 -8.41 -1.60 -11.79
C ASP A 57 -7.88 -2.34 -10.56
N ASN A 58 -6.63 -2.76 -10.59
CA ASN A 58 -5.96 -3.36 -9.46
C ASN A 58 -5.39 -2.30 -8.52
N TYR A 59 -5.66 -2.43 -7.23
CA TYR A 59 -5.20 -1.50 -6.21
C TYR A 59 -4.66 -2.23 -4.99
N PHE A 60 -3.54 -1.72 -4.50
CA PHE A 60 -3.02 -2.06 -3.19
C PHE A 60 -3.24 -0.88 -2.24
N CYS A 61 -4.04 -1.11 -1.21
CA CYS A 61 -4.57 -0.08 -0.33
C CYS A 61 -4.07 -0.24 1.10
N HIS A 62 -4.04 0.88 1.83
CA HIS A 62 -3.83 0.89 3.28
C HIS A 62 -4.84 1.81 3.98
N ALA A 63 -5.08 1.59 5.27
CA ALA A 63 -6.01 2.39 6.06
C ALA A 63 -5.69 3.88 5.98
N SER A 64 -6.73 4.70 5.87
CA SER A 64 -6.65 6.15 5.82
C SER A 64 -7.69 6.75 6.76
N ALA A 65 -7.28 7.01 8.01
CA ALA A 65 -8.13 7.57 9.05
C ALA A 65 -7.34 8.60 9.87
N PRO A 66 -8.01 9.50 10.63
CA PRO A 66 -7.32 10.41 11.54
C PRO A 66 -6.34 9.68 12.46
N GLY A 67 -5.11 10.17 12.55
CA GLY A 67 -4.05 9.54 13.33
C GLY A 67 -3.31 8.40 12.61
N ILE A 68 -3.65 8.08 11.36
CA ILE A 68 -2.90 7.13 10.51
C ILE A 68 -2.02 7.89 9.52
N GLN A 69 -0.72 7.63 9.59
CA GLN A 69 0.27 8.14 8.67
C GLN A 69 0.23 7.37 7.34
N GLY A 70 0.27 8.10 6.23
CA GLY A 70 0.37 7.51 4.91
C GLY A 70 1.69 6.74 4.71
N VAL A 71 1.63 5.63 3.98
CA VAL A 71 2.81 4.79 3.72
C VAL A 71 3.74 5.42 2.66
N GLY A 72 3.21 6.30 1.81
CA GLY A 72 3.96 6.89 0.69
C GLY A 72 4.28 5.88 -0.42
N MET A 73 3.50 4.80 -0.53
CA MET A 73 3.69 3.78 -1.56
C MET A 73 3.54 4.35 -2.97
N ARG A 74 4.44 3.93 -3.86
CA ARG A 74 4.42 4.28 -5.29
C ARG A 74 4.63 3.02 -6.12
N TRP A 75 3.86 2.92 -7.20
CA TRP A 75 4.03 1.88 -8.21
C TRP A 75 4.93 2.39 -9.33
N SER A 76 5.72 1.50 -9.92
CA SER A 76 6.47 1.73 -11.15
C SER A 76 6.37 0.50 -12.04
N SER A 77 6.02 0.73 -13.31
CA SER A 77 5.97 -0.29 -14.36
C SER A 77 7.14 -0.18 -15.36
N ALA A 78 8.26 0.41 -14.90
CA ALA A 78 9.39 0.79 -15.74
C ALA A 78 10.69 0.90 -14.93
N GLY A 79 10.91 -0.04 -14.01
CA GLY A 79 12.10 -0.07 -13.15
C GLY A 79 11.92 0.59 -11.78
N PRO A 80 12.92 0.50 -10.90
CA PRO A 80 12.85 1.03 -9.54
C PRO A 80 12.87 2.58 -9.52
N ILE A 81 12.15 3.17 -8.56
CA ILE A 81 12.15 4.63 -8.35
C ILE A 81 13.39 5.03 -7.53
N SER A 82 14.21 5.93 -8.07
CA SER A 82 15.42 6.43 -7.40
C SER A 82 15.10 7.04 -6.03
N GLY A 83 15.92 6.71 -5.02
CA GLY A 83 15.76 7.19 -3.64
C GLY A 83 14.69 6.46 -2.82
N MET A 84 14.03 5.44 -3.37
CA MET A 84 13.04 4.63 -2.67
C MET A 84 13.52 3.18 -2.48
N ARG A 85 12.93 2.48 -1.51
CA ARG A 85 13.10 1.03 -1.35
C ARG A 85 12.03 0.33 -2.19
N CYS A 86 12.46 -0.39 -3.21
CA CYS A 86 11.57 -1.04 -4.16
C CYS A 86 11.59 -2.56 -4.02
N THR A 87 10.41 -3.16 -3.99
CA THR A 87 10.20 -4.61 -4.05
C THR A 87 9.86 -4.97 -5.48
N TYR A 88 10.63 -5.89 -6.06
CA TYR A 88 10.40 -6.39 -7.41
C TYR A 88 9.14 -7.27 -7.43
N ILE A 89 8.16 -6.88 -8.24
CA ILE A 89 6.89 -7.57 -8.40
C ILE A 89 6.90 -8.23 -9.77
N VAL A 90 6.92 -9.55 -9.78
CA VAL A 90 7.04 -10.33 -11.00
C VAL A 90 6.15 -11.56 -10.93
N GLU A 91 5.44 -11.85 -12.01
CA GLU A 91 4.90 -13.17 -12.27
C GLU A 91 5.75 -13.79 -13.37
N ARG A 92 6.38 -14.94 -13.13
CA ARG A 92 7.29 -15.56 -14.11
C ARG A 92 6.56 -16.42 -15.13
N ALA A 93 5.33 -16.83 -14.87
CA ALA A 93 4.48 -17.53 -15.82
C ALA A 93 3.86 -16.57 -16.86
N GLU A 94 3.89 -15.26 -16.61
CA GLU A 94 3.47 -14.24 -17.56
C GLU A 94 4.34 -14.25 -18.82
N PRO A 95 3.75 -14.20 -20.03
CA PRO A 95 4.52 -14.11 -21.26
C PRO A 95 5.37 -12.84 -21.30
N LEU A 96 6.62 -12.92 -21.79
CA LEU A 96 7.56 -11.76 -21.85
C LEU A 96 6.98 -10.47 -22.48
N ARG A 97 5.97 -10.60 -23.35
CA ARG A 97 5.28 -9.47 -23.99
C ARG A 97 4.42 -8.63 -23.04
N THR A 98 4.06 -9.14 -21.86
CA THR A 98 3.26 -8.42 -20.84
C THR A 98 4.14 -7.59 -19.91
N THR A 99 5.47 -7.65 -20.07
CA THR A 99 6.47 -6.78 -19.41
C THR A 99 6.39 -6.70 -17.88
N TRP A 100 5.90 -7.74 -17.20
CA TRP A 100 5.98 -7.84 -15.72
C TRP A 100 7.41 -7.91 -15.14
N LEU A 101 8.44 -7.80 -15.99
CA LEU A 101 9.84 -7.99 -15.61
C LEU A 101 10.50 -6.72 -15.07
N ASP A 102 9.85 -5.57 -15.09
CA ASP A 102 10.36 -4.30 -14.58
C ASP A 102 9.39 -3.59 -13.64
N ASN A 103 8.54 -4.36 -12.97
CA ASN A 103 7.50 -3.84 -12.09
C ASN A 103 7.95 -3.78 -10.62
N PHE A 104 7.68 -2.66 -9.96
CA PHE A 104 8.14 -2.40 -8.60
C PHE A 104 7.09 -1.69 -7.75
N LEU A 105 6.90 -2.22 -6.54
CA LEU A 105 6.24 -1.49 -5.45
C LEU A 105 7.30 -0.84 -4.57
N CYS A 106 7.31 0.48 -4.52
CA CYS A 106 8.31 1.28 -3.82
C CYS A 106 7.72 2.00 -2.60
N VAL A 107 8.48 2.07 -1.51
CA VAL A 107 8.19 2.87 -0.32
C VAL A 107 9.33 3.86 -0.05
N PRO A 108 9.10 4.97 0.66
CA PRO A 108 10.17 5.87 1.09
C PRO A 108 11.30 5.12 1.80
N SER A 109 12.55 5.56 1.62
CA SER A 109 13.73 4.85 2.15
C SER A 109 13.78 4.81 3.68
N ASP A 110 13.08 5.71 4.37
CA ASP A 110 12.90 5.75 5.83
C ASP A 110 11.63 5.04 6.31
N SER A 111 10.80 4.52 5.40
CA SER A 111 9.58 3.77 5.71
C SER A 111 9.91 2.51 6.53
N PRO A 112 9.10 2.17 7.56
CA PRO A 112 9.30 0.95 8.36
C PRO A 112 8.92 -0.32 7.59
N PHE A 113 8.19 -0.20 6.48
CA PHE A 113 7.74 -1.35 5.70
C PHE A 113 8.88 -1.93 4.85
N ARG A 114 9.08 -3.25 4.98
CA ARG A 114 10.07 -4.03 4.26
C ARG A 114 9.39 -5.20 3.58
N PHE A 115 8.71 -4.90 2.48
CA PHE A 115 7.98 -5.90 1.72
C PHE A 115 8.92 -6.94 1.07
N SER A 116 8.35 -8.12 0.80
CA SER A 116 8.95 -9.19 0.02
C SER A 116 7.87 -9.77 -0.87
N TRP A 117 8.25 -10.20 -2.06
CA TRP A 117 7.32 -10.76 -3.05
C TRP A 117 7.56 -12.25 -3.23
N SER A 118 6.48 -12.98 -3.49
CA SER A 118 6.50 -14.37 -3.94
C SER A 118 5.48 -14.57 -5.04
N SER A 119 5.89 -15.20 -6.14
CA SER A 119 5.03 -15.55 -7.26
C SER A 119 4.61 -17.04 -7.24
N ALA A 120 4.71 -17.67 -6.07
CA ALA A 120 4.60 -19.13 -5.91
C ALA A 120 4.26 -19.51 -4.45
N GLY A 121 3.17 -18.96 -3.92
CA GLY A 121 2.71 -19.21 -2.56
C GLY A 121 3.29 -18.26 -1.49
N PRO A 122 2.76 -18.28 -0.27
CA PRO A 122 3.19 -17.40 0.81
C PRO A 122 4.61 -17.74 1.29
N ILE A 123 5.39 -16.72 1.65
CA ILE A 123 6.73 -16.91 2.22
C ILE A 123 6.60 -17.47 3.64
N LYS A 124 7.18 -18.65 3.89
CA LYS A 124 7.15 -19.31 5.21
C LYS A 124 7.64 -18.38 6.32
N GLY A 125 6.85 -18.25 7.37
CA GLY A 125 7.18 -17.45 8.55
C GLY A 125 6.88 -15.95 8.43
N LYS A 126 6.34 -15.49 7.29
CA LYS A 126 5.89 -14.11 7.10
C LYS A 126 4.36 -14.00 7.12
N LYS A 127 3.86 -12.80 7.41
CA LYS A 127 2.45 -12.47 7.18
C LYS A 127 2.31 -11.95 5.76
N CYS A 128 1.36 -12.48 5.00
CA CYS A 128 1.23 -12.20 3.57
C CYS A 128 -0.19 -11.77 3.21
N ILE A 129 -0.29 -10.93 2.18
CA ILE A 129 -1.52 -10.58 1.49
C ILE A 129 -1.43 -11.15 0.08
N GLN A 130 -2.43 -11.91 -0.32
CA GLN A 130 -2.52 -12.47 -1.67
C GLN A 130 -2.88 -11.35 -2.65
N TRP A 131 -2.14 -11.26 -3.75
CA TRP A 131 -2.43 -10.38 -4.88
C TRP A 131 -3.08 -11.23 -5.96
N HIS A 132 -4.38 -11.48 -5.76
CA HIS A 132 -5.17 -12.31 -6.67
C HIS A 132 -5.83 -11.47 -7.75
N GLU A 133 -5.52 -11.75 -9.01
CA GLU A 133 -6.26 -11.31 -10.19
C GLU A 133 -7.00 -12.55 -10.74
N SER A 134 -8.34 -12.54 -10.72
CA SER A 134 -9.19 -13.65 -11.18
C SER A 134 -9.59 -13.60 -12.66
N ALA A 135 -9.55 -12.42 -13.28
CA ALA A 135 -9.83 -12.17 -14.69
C ALA A 135 -8.59 -12.36 -15.59
N ASP A 136 -7.39 -12.30 -15.02
CA ASP A 136 -6.14 -12.63 -15.67
C ASP A 136 -6.04 -14.15 -15.90
N PRO A 137 -5.81 -14.63 -17.14
CA PRO A 137 -5.72 -16.05 -17.45
C PRO A 137 -4.44 -16.73 -16.92
N HIS A 138 -3.49 -15.99 -16.36
CA HIS A 138 -2.20 -16.49 -15.86
C HIS A 138 -2.21 -16.77 -14.34
N THR A 139 -1.04 -17.04 -13.75
CA THR A 139 -0.92 -17.62 -12.41
C THR A 139 -1.01 -16.60 -11.27
N TRP A 140 -1.79 -15.54 -11.42
CA TRP A 140 -1.98 -14.56 -10.34
C TRP A 140 -2.76 -15.09 -9.13
N HIS A 141 -3.10 -16.37 -9.10
CA HIS A 141 -3.80 -17.01 -7.98
C HIS A 141 -2.89 -17.50 -6.87
N ASP A 142 -1.56 -17.44 -7.00
CA ASP A 142 -0.61 -17.82 -5.95
C ASP A 142 0.45 -16.76 -5.64
N ASN A 143 0.11 -15.48 -5.89
CA ASN A 143 1.01 -14.35 -5.70
C ASN A 143 0.80 -13.65 -4.36
N TYR A 144 1.89 -13.33 -3.67
CA TYR A 144 1.85 -12.82 -2.29
C TYR A 144 2.87 -11.71 -2.04
N LEU A 145 2.37 -10.61 -1.46
CA LEU A 145 3.20 -9.59 -0.82
C LEU A 145 3.28 -9.89 0.69
N CYS A 146 4.48 -9.97 1.23
CA CYS A 146 4.74 -10.40 2.59
C CYS A 146 5.62 -9.42 3.38
N MET A 147 5.48 -9.41 4.70
CA MET A 147 6.41 -8.79 5.64
C MET A 147 6.65 -9.70 6.85
#